data_AF-A0A0F9D0H5-F1
#
_entry.id   AF-A0A0F9D0H5-F1
#
_cell.length_a   1.000
_cell.length_b   1.000
_cell.length_c   1.000
_cell.angle_alpha   90.00
_cell.angle_beta   90.00
_cell.angle_gamma   90.00
#
_symmetry.space_group_name_H-M   'P 1'
#
loop_
_entity.id
_entity.type
_entity.pdbx_description
1 polymer ?
#
loop_
_entity_poly.entity_id
_entity_poly.type
_entity_poly.pdbx_seq_one_letter_code
_entity_poly.pdbx_strand_id
1 'polypeptide(L)'
;MRRLKTLRLTRDRVLAVAVIAAGLLIATSFVYALKLVSTPFAPVFWYSYLPIIGLTTYRYGLRAGTVAAALCTVLLLPIAVPQVADSGLSLETLAVLSTFALFVLAAFMTSYLLALQHDLERKASDLSVLLSGVTSFSSTLNVDEVLESFAAKLAACLDATFCYVALSDRSGGPIVVRVRYPPQEGRGTDIGCDRMIASASSPRYRHLLDAGGSLLLQGEETSDFLQIDS
;
A
#
# COMPACT_ATOMS: atom_id res chain seq x y z
N MET A 1 29.28 -2.10 2.38
CA MET A 1 28.51 -0.83 2.38
C MET A 1 27.04 -0.94 2.83
N ARG A 2 26.26 -2.00 2.55
CA ARG A 2 24.84 -2.09 2.98
C ARG A 2 24.60 -2.05 4.51
N ARG A 3 25.48 -2.63 5.34
CA ARG A 3 25.32 -2.66 6.81
C ARG A 3 25.44 -1.30 7.52
N LEU A 4 26.10 -0.31 6.92
CA LEU A 4 26.22 1.03 7.51
C LEU A 4 24.96 1.88 7.29
N LYS A 5 24.19 1.64 6.23
CA LYS A 5 22.90 2.32 5.99
C LYS A 5 21.82 1.87 6.95
N THR A 6 21.77 0.57 7.29
CA THR A 6 20.76 0.03 8.22
C THR A 6 20.91 0.56 9.64
N LEU A 7 22.15 0.77 10.12
CA LEU A 7 22.42 1.31 11.45
C LEU A 7 22.08 2.80 11.61
N ARG A 8 22.20 3.61 10.55
CA ARG A 8 21.77 5.02 10.61
C ARG A 8 20.25 5.15 10.66
N LEU A 9 19.54 4.33 9.87
CA LEU A 9 18.08 4.36 9.81
C LEU A 9 17.41 3.98 11.15
N THR A 10 18.01 3.05 11.89
CA THR A 10 17.50 2.67 13.22
C THR A 10 17.74 3.77 14.25
N ARG A 11 18.91 4.42 14.24
CA ARG A 11 19.23 5.52 15.17
C ARG A 11 18.28 6.70 15.01
N ASP A 12 18.01 7.12 13.77
CA ASP A 12 17.12 8.27 13.53
C ASP A 12 15.68 7.99 13.97
N ARG A 13 15.21 6.74 13.81
CA ARG A 13 13.90 6.29 14.31
C ARG A 13 13.83 6.27 15.83
N VAL A 14 14.88 5.78 16.50
CA VAL A 14 14.93 5.76 17.97
C VAL A 14 14.93 7.19 18.53
N LEU A 15 15.70 8.10 17.93
CA LEU A 15 15.71 9.51 18.32
C LEU A 15 14.34 10.16 18.10
N ALA A 16 13.66 9.87 16.99
CA ALA A 16 12.31 10.36 16.74
C ALA A 16 11.33 9.91 17.84
N VAL A 17 11.31 8.61 18.16
CA VAL A 17 10.45 8.07 19.22
C VAL A 17 10.78 8.68 20.58
N ALA A 18 12.05 8.85 20.90
CA ALA A 18 12.48 9.48 22.15
C ALA A 18 12.02 10.94 22.28
N VAL A 19 12.12 11.73 21.21
CA VAL A 19 11.65 13.12 21.19
C VAL A 19 10.13 13.20 21.37
N ILE A 20 9.39 12.30 20.70
CA ILE A 20 7.92 12.24 20.84
C ILE A 20 7.53 11.87 22.27
N ALA A 21 8.15 10.82 22.82
CA ALA A 21 7.89 10.38 24.18
C ALA A 21 8.22 11.47 25.21
N ALA A 22 9.36 12.16 25.06
CA ALA A 22 9.73 13.27 25.92
C ALA A 22 8.73 14.44 25.81
N GLY A 23 8.31 14.81 24.59
CA GLY A 23 7.32 15.85 24.37
C GLY A 23 5.96 15.52 25.01
N LEU A 24 5.51 14.27 24.91
CA LEU A 24 4.29 13.79 25.56
C LEU A 24 4.41 13.86 27.09
N LEU A 25 5.52 13.36 27.66
CA LEU A 25 5.75 13.41 29.10
C LEU A 25 5.78 14.84 29.64
N ILE A 26 6.42 15.77 28.92
CA ILE A 26 6.45 17.19 29.29
C ILE A 26 5.04 17.78 29.26
N ALA A 27 4.28 17.55 28.19
CA ALA A 27 2.90 18.05 28.07
C ALA A 27 2.00 17.48 29.17
N THR A 28 2.12 16.18 29.47
CA THR A 28 1.34 15.54 30.53
C THR A 28 1.71 16.02 31.92
N SER A 29 3.02 16.16 32.21
CA SER A 29 3.49 16.72 33.48
C SER A 29 2.99 18.16 33.65
N PHE A 30 2.99 18.95 32.57
CA PHE A 30 2.49 20.32 32.57
C PHE A 30 0.99 20.39 32.84
N VAL A 31 0.18 19.56 32.16
CA VAL A 31 -1.27 19.48 32.41
C VAL A 31 -1.56 19.04 33.85
N TYR A 32 -0.79 18.10 34.39
CA TYR A 32 -0.95 17.64 35.77
C TYR A 32 -0.59 18.72 36.78
N ALA A 33 0.51 19.44 36.56
CA ALA A 33 0.93 20.56 37.40
C ALA A 33 -0.12 21.69 37.41
N LEU A 34 -0.71 22.01 36.26
CA LEU A 34 -1.79 23.00 36.17
C LEU A 34 -3.07 22.56 36.87
N LYS A 35 -3.40 21.26 36.82
CA LYS A 35 -4.55 20.71 37.55
C LYS A 35 -4.39 20.92 39.06
N LEU A 36 -3.17 20.80 39.60
CA LEU A 36 -2.88 21.07 41.01
C LEU A 36 -3.14 22.53 41.41
N VAL A 37 -3.00 23.47 40.48
CA VAL A 37 -3.17 24.92 40.75
C VAL A 37 -4.63 25.38 40.57
N SER A 38 -5.55 24.47 40.22
CA SER A 38 -7.00 24.74 40.09
C SER A 38 -7.33 25.96 39.22
N THR A 39 -6.58 26.18 38.13
CA THR A 39 -6.85 27.31 37.23
C THR A 39 -8.09 27.03 36.37
N PRO A 40 -9.00 28.01 36.18
CA PRO A 40 -10.19 27.85 35.33
C PRO A 40 -9.86 27.60 33.85
N PHE A 41 -8.60 27.78 33.45
CA PHE A 41 -8.12 27.57 32.09
C PHE A 41 -7.62 26.14 31.81
N ALA A 42 -7.74 25.21 32.76
CA ALA A 42 -7.29 23.82 32.60
C ALA A 42 -7.75 23.16 31.27
N PRO A 43 -8.99 23.34 30.77
CA PRO A 43 -9.44 22.72 29.52
C PRO A 43 -8.68 23.23 28.28
N VAL A 44 -8.26 24.49 28.26
CA VAL A 44 -7.55 25.09 27.11
C VAL A 44 -6.19 24.42 26.90
N PHE A 45 -5.55 23.99 27.98
CA PHE A 45 -4.24 23.34 27.91
C PHE A 45 -4.30 21.92 27.33
N TRP A 46 -5.47 21.30 27.23
CA TRP A 46 -5.62 19.99 26.60
C TRP A 46 -5.41 20.08 25.09
N TYR A 47 -5.62 21.25 24.49
CA TYR A 47 -5.30 21.47 23.08
C TYR A 47 -3.79 21.54 22.80
N SER A 48 -2.93 21.61 23.83
CA SER A 48 -1.47 21.58 23.65
C SER A 48 -0.95 20.25 23.07
N TYR A 49 -1.73 19.18 23.15
CA TYR A 49 -1.41 17.91 22.49
C TYR A 49 -1.60 17.96 20.96
N LEU A 50 -2.43 18.88 20.42
CA LEU A 50 -2.64 18.99 18.97
C LEU A 50 -1.37 19.41 18.21
N PRO A 51 -0.61 20.43 18.63
CA PRO A 51 0.69 20.74 18.04
C PRO A 51 1.64 19.54 18.00
N ILE A 52 1.65 18.70 19.04
CA ILE A 52 2.51 17.51 19.09
C ILE A 52 2.08 16.51 18.02
N ILE A 53 0.78 16.22 17.92
CA ILE A 53 0.23 15.32 16.89
C ILE A 53 0.49 15.89 15.48
N GLY A 54 0.26 17.19 15.29
CA GLY A 54 0.51 17.87 14.01
C GLY A 54 1.99 17.84 13.60
N LEU A 55 2.89 18.19 14.53
CA LEU A 55 4.33 18.22 14.28
C LEU A 55 4.89 16.81 14.00
N THR A 56 4.41 15.81 14.73
CA THR A 56 4.80 14.41 14.50
C THR A 56 4.32 13.89 13.15
N THR A 57 3.07 14.22 12.79
CA THR A 57 2.52 13.91 11.48
C THR A 57 3.32 14.58 10.36
N TYR A 58 3.65 15.87 10.52
CA TYR A 58 4.39 16.64 9.53
C TYR A 58 5.81 16.11 9.33
N ARG A 59 6.53 15.81 10.43
CA ARG A 59 7.96 15.49 10.36
C ARG A 59 8.24 14.01 10.10
N TYR A 60 7.40 13.12 10.62
CA TYR A 60 7.62 11.67 10.59
C TYR A 60 6.58 10.90 9.77
N GLY A 61 5.60 11.61 9.22
CA GLY A 61 4.55 11.07 8.36
C GLY A 61 3.30 10.62 9.11
N LEU A 62 2.28 10.27 8.34
CA LEU A 62 0.93 9.93 8.83
C LEU A 62 0.92 8.78 9.86
N ARG A 63 1.78 7.77 9.69
CA ARG A 63 1.90 6.64 10.64
C ARG A 63 2.37 7.07 12.04
N ALA A 64 3.25 8.08 12.12
CA ALA A 64 3.70 8.57 13.41
C ALA A 64 2.61 9.42 14.08
N GLY A 65 1.84 10.17 13.28
CA GLY A 65 0.69 10.94 13.71
C GLY A 65 -0.40 10.09 14.36
N THR A 66 -0.76 8.95 13.75
CA THR A 66 -1.78 8.03 14.29
C THR A 66 -1.36 7.46 15.65
N VAL A 67 -0.09 7.04 15.77
CA VAL A 67 0.47 6.51 17.02
C VAL A 67 0.50 7.60 18.10
N ALA A 68 0.92 8.82 17.75
CA ALA A 68 0.93 9.94 18.68
C ALA A 68 -0.48 10.29 19.17
N ALA A 69 -1.47 10.34 18.27
CA ALA A 69 -2.85 10.60 18.62
C ALA A 69 -3.43 9.50 19.54
N ALA A 70 -3.19 8.23 19.23
CA ALA A 70 -3.61 7.11 20.09
C ALA A 70 -2.96 7.17 21.49
N LEU A 71 -1.67 7.48 21.56
CA LEU A 71 -0.97 7.65 22.84
C LEU A 71 -1.54 8.82 23.65
N CYS A 72 -1.81 9.97 23.03
CA CYS A 72 -2.46 11.10 23.70
C CYS A 72 -3.82 10.70 24.29
N THR A 73 -4.63 9.97 23.51
CA THR A 73 -5.94 9.47 23.93
C THR A 73 -5.83 8.55 25.16
N VAL A 74 -4.87 7.63 25.18
CA VAL A 74 -4.62 6.73 26.31
C VAL A 74 -4.11 7.50 27.55
N LEU A 75 -3.22 8.49 27.34
CA LEU A 75 -2.67 9.33 28.41
C LEU A 75 -3.71 10.24 29.08
N LEU A 76 -4.75 10.64 28.34
CA LEU A 76 -5.84 11.48 28.87
C LEU A 76 -6.89 10.67 29.62
N LEU A 77 -7.04 9.38 29.33
CA LEU A 77 -8.01 8.50 29.98
C LEU A 77 -7.99 8.55 31.52
N PRO A 78 -6.84 8.40 32.22
CA PRO A 78 -6.80 8.43 33.68
C PRO A 78 -7.14 9.80 34.28
N ILE A 79 -7.06 10.88 33.49
CA ILE A 79 -7.42 12.23 33.92
C ILE A 79 -8.91 12.47 33.70
N ALA A 80 -9.44 12.01 32.58
CA ALA A 80 -10.83 12.20 32.18
C ALA A 80 -11.80 11.37 33.03
N VAL A 81 -11.49 10.08 33.27
CA VAL A 81 -12.36 9.16 34.01
C VAL A 81 -12.78 9.68 35.40
N PRO A 82 -11.86 10.08 36.30
CA PRO A 82 -12.26 10.58 37.61
C PRO A 82 -13.04 11.89 37.52
N GLN A 83 -12.71 12.77 36.57
CA GLN A 83 -13.44 14.04 36.39
C GLN A 83 -14.89 13.82 35.94
N VAL A 84 -15.14 12.81 35.10
CA VAL A 84 -16.50 12.39 34.71
C VAL A 84 -17.24 11.79 35.89
N ALA A 85 -16.55 11.00 36.73
CA ALA A 85 -17.15 10.35 37.89
C ALA A 85 -17.53 11.35 38.99
N ASP A 86 -16.67 12.35 39.26
CA ASP A 86 -16.85 13.31 40.35
C ASP A 86 -17.81 14.45 39.99
N SER A 87 -17.69 15.01 38.78
CA SER A 87 -18.44 16.20 38.35
C SER A 87 -19.73 15.88 37.58
N GLY A 88 -19.95 14.62 37.20
CA GLY A 88 -21.08 14.21 36.36
C GLY A 88 -21.07 14.88 34.98
N LEU A 89 -22.26 15.13 34.43
CA LEU A 89 -22.48 15.78 33.12
C LEU A 89 -22.36 17.31 33.21
N SER A 90 -21.20 17.78 33.67
CA SER A 90 -20.87 19.21 33.72
C SER A 90 -20.39 19.73 32.36
N LEU A 91 -20.40 21.07 32.18
CA LEU A 91 -19.84 21.72 30.99
C LEU A 91 -18.34 21.39 30.81
N GLU A 92 -17.60 21.22 31.91
CA GLU A 92 -16.19 20.83 31.89
C GLU A 92 -16.00 19.41 31.36
N THR A 93 -16.86 18.48 31.80
CA THR A 93 -16.88 17.09 31.32
C THR A 93 -17.14 17.03 29.82
N LEU A 94 -18.02 17.89 29.30
CA LEU A 94 -18.28 17.99 27.87
C LEU A 94 -17.04 18.48 27.09
N ALA A 95 -16.28 19.44 27.64
CA ALA A 95 -15.05 19.92 27.02
C ALA A 95 -13.98 18.81 26.96
N VAL A 96 -13.85 18.03 28.03
CA VAL A 96 -12.98 16.84 28.10
C VAL A 96 -13.39 15.77 27.08
N LEU A 97 -14.68 15.49 26.96
CA LEU A 97 -15.19 14.51 26.00
C LEU A 97 -15.00 14.97 24.55
N SER A 98 -15.20 16.26 24.27
CA SER A 98 -15.02 16.82 22.93
C SER A 98 -13.55 16.81 22.47
N THR A 99 -12.60 17.08 23.37
CA THR A 99 -11.17 16.94 23.06
C THR A 99 -10.78 15.49 22.78
N PHE A 100 -11.30 14.54 23.55
CA PHE A 100 -11.12 13.10 23.28
C PHE A 100 -11.66 12.71 21.90
N ALA A 101 -12.89 13.13 21.57
CA ALA A 101 -13.50 12.87 20.27
C ALA A 101 -12.65 13.47 19.13
N LEU A 102 -12.07 14.65 19.34
CA LEU A 102 -11.21 15.32 18.37
C LEU A 102 -9.90 14.54 18.14
N PHE A 103 -9.29 13.95 19.18
CA PHE A 103 -8.10 13.11 19.01
C PHE A 103 -8.40 11.79 18.30
N VAL A 104 -9.53 11.16 18.61
CA VAL A 104 -10.00 9.95 17.90
C VAL A 104 -10.25 10.28 16.43
N LEU A 105 -10.91 11.41 16.14
CA LEU A 105 -11.15 11.87 14.77
C LEU A 105 -9.84 12.15 14.03
N ALA A 106 -8.86 12.80 14.68
CA ALA A 106 -7.55 13.04 14.08
C ALA A 106 -6.82 11.73 13.76
N ALA A 107 -6.86 10.74 14.66
CA ALA A 107 -6.29 9.41 14.42
C ALA A 107 -6.98 8.68 13.25
N PHE A 108 -8.30 8.80 13.16
CA PHE A 108 -9.08 8.22 12.06
C PHE A 108 -8.75 8.87 10.72
N MET A 109 -8.76 10.21 10.65
CA MET A 109 -8.45 10.97 9.43
C MET A 109 -7.04 10.70 8.92
N THR A 110 -6.05 10.64 9.82
CA THR A 110 -4.67 10.33 9.44
C THR A 110 -4.50 8.89 8.96
N SER A 111 -5.23 7.93 9.53
CA SER A 111 -5.26 6.54 9.07
C SER A 111 -5.92 6.41 7.69
N TYR A 112 -7.03 7.12 7.47
CA TYR A 112 -7.73 7.15 6.19
C TYR A 112 -6.85 7.74 5.07
N LEU A 113 -6.20 8.87 5.33
CA LEU A 113 -5.27 9.49 4.37
C LEU A 113 -4.10 8.57 4.03
N LEU A 114 -3.59 7.81 5.00
CA LEU A 114 -2.51 6.85 4.77
C LEU A 114 -2.96 5.71 3.85
N ALA A 115 -4.18 5.20 4.04
CA ALA A 115 -4.74 4.17 3.16
C ALA A 115 -4.89 4.69 1.73
N LEU A 116 -5.40 5.92 1.57
CA LEU A 116 -5.55 6.56 0.27
C LEU A 116 -4.20 6.77 -0.43
N GLN A 117 -3.17 7.17 0.32
CA GLN A 117 -1.83 7.33 -0.24
C GLN A 117 -1.26 6.00 -0.74
N HIS A 118 -1.44 4.89 0.00
CA HIS A 118 -1.02 3.56 -0.47
C HIS A 118 -1.71 3.15 -1.76
N ASP A 119 -3.01 3.42 -1.90
CA ASP A 119 -3.73 3.09 -3.13
C ASP A 119 -3.26 3.94 -4.32
N LEU A 120 -2.95 5.22 -4.08
CA LEU A 120 -2.39 6.10 -5.12
C LEU A 120 -0.99 5.68 -5.52
N GLU A 121 -0.13 5.31 -4.56
CA GLU A 121 1.23 4.82 -4.84
C GLU A 121 1.19 3.51 -5.61
N ARG A 122 0.27 2.59 -5.29
CA ARG A 122 0.04 1.36 -6.06
C ARG A 122 -0.35 1.67 -7.49
N LYS A 123 -1.36 2.52 -7.70
CA LYS A 123 -1.80 2.93 -9.04
C LYS A 123 -0.69 3.63 -9.83
N ALA A 124 0.08 4.50 -9.19
CA ALA A 124 1.21 5.18 -9.82
C ALA A 124 2.32 4.19 -10.20
N SER A 125 2.60 3.20 -9.35
CA SER A 125 3.51 2.11 -9.65
C SER A 125 3.04 1.30 -10.86
N ASP A 126 1.77 0.90 -10.89
CA ASP A 126 1.17 0.15 -12.00
C ASP A 126 1.27 0.94 -13.32
N LEU A 127 0.95 2.24 -13.28
CA LEU A 127 1.09 3.13 -14.44
C LEU A 127 2.55 3.29 -14.89
N SER A 128 3.50 3.37 -13.94
CA SER A 128 4.92 3.49 -14.26
C SER A 128 5.47 2.24 -14.95
N VAL A 129 4.97 1.05 -14.58
CA VAL A 129 5.31 -0.22 -15.23
C VAL A 129 4.78 -0.24 -16.66
N LEU A 130 3.52 0.17 -16.87
CA LEU A 130 2.93 0.27 -18.20
C LEU A 130 3.71 1.23 -19.11
N LEU A 131 4.04 2.43 -18.61
CA LEU A 131 4.82 3.43 -19.35
C LEU A 131 6.26 2.96 -19.65
N SER A 132 6.89 2.29 -18.70
CA SER A 132 8.23 1.69 -18.91
C SER A 132 8.20 0.57 -19.94
N GLY A 133 7.06 -0.15 -20.04
CA GLY A 133 6.76 -1.04 -21.16
C GLY A 133 6.76 -0.25 -22.47
N VAL A 134 5.80 0.68 -22.63
CA VAL A 134 5.57 1.47 -23.87
C VAL A 134 6.86 2.12 -24.41
N THR A 135 7.67 2.70 -23.52
CA THR A 135 8.94 3.32 -23.91
C THR A 135 9.98 2.31 -24.41
N SER A 136 10.03 1.11 -23.84
CA SER A 136 10.88 0.01 -24.33
C SER A 136 10.41 -0.51 -25.70
N PHE A 137 9.10 -0.47 -25.99
CA PHE A 137 8.57 -0.86 -27.32
C PHE A 137 9.00 0.11 -28.42
N SER A 138 9.20 1.39 -28.12
CA SER A 138 9.54 2.40 -29.12
C SER A 138 11.02 2.37 -29.55
N SER A 139 11.92 1.79 -28.74
CA SER A 139 13.37 1.85 -28.95
C SER A 139 13.99 0.63 -29.64
N THR A 140 13.23 -0.44 -29.83
CA THR A 140 13.77 -1.73 -30.28
C THR A 140 13.08 -2.13 -31.58
N LEU A 141 13.86 -2.35 -32.65
CA LEU A 141 13.32 -2.65 -33.98
C LEU A 141 12.77 -4.09 -34.08
N ASN A 142 13.11 -4.96 -33.12
CA ASN A 142 12.73 -6.36 -33.10
C ASN A 142 11.57 -6.60 -32.13
N VAL A 143 10.39 -6.90 -32.67
CA VAL A 143 9.15 -7.12 -31.91
C VAL A 143 9.30 -8.26 -30.90
N ASP A 144 10.05 -9.31 -31.25
CA ASP A 144 10.19 -10.50 -30.39
C ASP A 144 11.00 -10.20 -29.12
N GLU A 145 12.12 -9.48 -29.23
CA GLU A 145 12.92 -9.04 -28.06
C GLU A 145 12.12 -8.16 -27.11
N VAL A 146 11.24 -7.34 -27.68
CA VAL A 146 10.39 -6.45 -26.90
C VAL A 146 9.31 -7.24 -26.16
N LEU A 147 8.67 -8.20 -26.84
CA LEU A 147 7.70 -9.09 -26.21
C LEU A 147 8.35 -9.95 -25.11
N GLU A 148 9.60 -10.37 -25.30
CA GLU A 148 10.38 -11.12 -24.30
C GLU A 148 10.68 -10.27 -23.06
N SER A 149 11.21 -9.07 -23.26
CA SER A 149 11.44 -8.10 -22.19
C SER A 149 10.14 -7.76 -21.44
N PHE A 150 9.03 -7.63 -22.18
CA PHE A 150 7.71 -7.37 -21.61
C PHE A 150 7.21 -8.54 -20.77
N ALA A 151 7.28 -9.77 -21.28
CA ALA A 151 6.88 -10.98 -20.56
C ALA A 151 7.70 -11.17 -19.27
N ALA A 152 9.01 -10.95 -19.34
CA ALA A 152 9.90 -11.00 -18.18
C ALA A 152 9.54 -9.95 -17.11
N LYS A 153 9.29 -8.70 -17.53
CA LYS A 153 8.87 -7.62 -16.62
C LYS A 153 7.49 -7.90 -16.00
N LEU A 154 6.53 -8.38 -16.80
CA LEU A 154 5.20 -8.75 -16.30
C LEU A 154 5.27 -9.89 -15.30
N ALA A 155 6.03 -10.95 -15.60
CA ALA A 155 6.21 -12.07 -14.70
C ALA A 155 6.81 -11.61 -13.36
N ALA A 156 7.84 -10.77 -13.41
CA ALA A 156 8.45 -10.20 -12.21
C ALA A 156 7.50 -9.28 -11.42
N CYS A 157 6.66 -8.49 -12.11
CA CYS A 157 5.69 -7.60 -11.46
C CYS A 157 4.54 -8.35 -10.77
N LEU A 158 4.09 -9.44 -11.38
CA LEU A 158 2.96 -10.24 -10.88
C LEU A 158 3.40 -11.39 -9.97
N ASP A 159 4.71 -11.52 -9.71
CA ASP A 159 5.33 -12.66 -9.01
C ASP A 159 4.92 -14.01 -9.64
N ALA A 160 4.80 -14.04 -10.97
CA ALA A 160 4.35 -15.20 -11.71
C ALA A 160 5.54 -16.09 -12.10
N THR A 161 5.41 -17.39 -11.88
CA THR A 161 6.43 -18.37 -12.26
C THR A 161 6.56 -18.53 -13.78
N PHE A 162 5.44 -18.37 -14.51
CA PHE A 162 5.41 -18.47 -15.97
C PHE A 162 4.57 -17.33 -16.56
N CYS A 163 5.00 -16.79 -17.70
CA CYS A 163 4.26 -15.81 -18.47
C CYS A 163 4.34 -16.15 -19.96
N TYR A 164 3.21 -16.05 -20.66
CA TYR A 164 3.12 -16.29 -22.09
C TYR A 164 2.51 -15.07 -22.76
N VAL A 165 3.08 -14.65 -23.88
CA VAL A 165 2.50 -13.59 -24.71
C VAL A 165 2.12 -14.20 -26.05
N ALA A 166 0.82 -14.20 -26.32
CA ALA A 166 0.27 -14.70 -27.56
C ALA A 166 -0.35 -13.57 -28.37
N LEU A 167 -0.11 -13.60 -29.68
CA LEU A 167 -0.67 -12.63 -30.62
C LEU A 167 -1.85 -13.26 -31.35
N SER A 168 -2.95 -12.51 -31.45
CA SER A 168 -4.09 -12.85 -32.27
C SER A 168 -4.15 -11.92 -33.48
N ASP A 169 -4.37 -12.47 -34.66
CA ASP A 169 -4.72 -11.66 -35.84
C ASP A 169 -6.18 -11.20 -35.74
N ARG A 170 -6.45 -9.94 -36.12
CA ARG A 170 -7.81 -9.36 -36.16
C ARG A 170 -8.70 -10.04 -37.20
N SER A 171 -8.12 -10.70 -38.19
CA SER A 171 -8.84 -11.48 -39.19
C SER A 171 -9.56 -12.72 -38.63
N GLY A 172 -9.39 -13.03 -37.34
CA GLY A 172 -9.87 -14.27 -36.73
C GLY A 172 -8.92 -15.45 -36.96
N GLY A 173 -7.66 -15.17 -37.28
CA GLY A 173 -6.60 -16.16 -37.39
C GLY A 173 -6.31 -16.90 -36.08
N PRO A 174 -5.43 -17.92 -36.13
CA PRO A 174 -5.01 -18.64 -34.93
C PRO A 174 -4.28 -17.71 -33.96
N ILE A 175 -4.41 -17.99 -32.67
CA ILE A 175 -3.64 -17.31 -31.62
C ILE A 175 -2.26 -17.98 -31.58
N VAL A 176 -1.20 -17.19 -31.77
CA VAL A 176 0.17 -17.70 -31.84
C VAL A 176 0.94 -17.26 -30.62
N VAL A 177 1.42 -18.21 -29.81
CA VAL A 177 2.30 -17.90 -28.68
C VAL A 177 3.67 -17.48 -29.23
N ARG A 178 4.05 -16.21 -29.01
CA ARG A 178 5.31 -15.65 -29.50
C ARG A 178 6.42 -15.72 -28.47
N VAL A 179 6.08 -15.60 -27.20
CA VAL A 179 7.05 -15.50 -26.10
C VAL A 179 6.60 -16.30 -24.90
N ARG A 180 7.57 -16.94 -24.23
CA ARG A 180 7.44 -17.64 -22.95
C ARG A 180 8.52 -17.15 -21.99
N TYR A 181 8.15 -16.88 -20.75
CA TYR A 181 9.06 -16.59 -19.65
C TYR A 181 8.80 -17.56 -18.49
N PRO A 182 9.83 -18.12 -17.82
CA PRO A 182 11.24 -18.08 -18.22
C PRO A 182 11.46 -18.80 -19.57
N PRO A 183 12.50 -18.42 -20.34
CA PRO A 183 12.85 -19.12 -21.57
C PRO A 183 13.22 -20.57 -21.23
N GLN A 184 12.53 -21.53 -21.83
CA GLN A 184 12.87 -22.95 -21.68
C GLN A 184 13.98 -23.29 -22.67
N GLU A 185 15.21 -23.40 -22.19
CA GLU A 185 16.30 -24.00 -22.96
C GLU A 185 16.09 -25.52 -23.03
N GLY A 186 15.52 -25.97 -24.15
CA GLY A 186 15.69 -27.31 -24.71
C GLY A 186 15.55 -28.52 -23.78
N ARG A 187 14.38 -29.17 -23.83
CA ARG A 187 14.27 -30.63 -23.72
C ARG A 187 13.33 -31.18 -24.80
N GLY A 188 13.90 -31.49 -25.97
CA GLY A 188 13.52 -32.64 -26.79
C GLY A 188 12.17 -32.68 -27.52
N THR A 189 11.25 -31.76 -27.26
CA THR A 189 10.02 -31.59 -28.05
C THR A 189 9.81 -30.12 -28.29
N ASP A 190 10.02 -29.69 -29.54
CA ASP A 190 9.77 -28.35 -30.06
C ASP A 190 8.28 -27.99 -29.91
N ILE A 191 7.86 -27.64 -28.69
CA ILE A 191 6.68 -26.83 -28.48
C ILE A 191 7.18 -25.38 -28.54
N GLY A 192 7.63 -25.01 -29.74
CA GLY A 192 8.28 -23.74 -30.02
C GLY A 192 7.32 -22.57 -29.88
N CYS A 193 7.89 -21.39 -29.59
CA CYS A 193 7.34 -20.14 -30.08
C CYS A 193 6.87 -20.37 -31.54
N ASP A 194 5.66 -19.92 -31.88
CA ASP A 194 4.87 -20.27 -33.08
C ASP A 194 3.83 -21.39 -32.96
N ARG A 195 3.56 -21.90 -31.74
CA ARG A 195 2.39 -22.79 -31.55
C ARG A 195 1.09 -22.05 -31.87
N MET A 196 0.40 -22.53 -32.91
CA MET A 196 -0.92 -22.06 -33.31
C MET A 196 -2.00 -22.73 -32.46
N ILE A 197 -2.67 -21.95 -31.63
CA ILE A 197 -3.90 -22.36 -30.95
C ILE A 197 -5.04 -21.96 -31.89
N ALA A 198 -5.79 -22.95 -32.41
CA ALA A 198 -6.93 -22.67 -33.26
C ALA A 198 -7.99 -21.89 -32.47
N SER A 199 -8.22 -20.62 -32.83
CA SER A 199 -9.22 -19.76 -32.16
C SER A 199 -10.62 -20.38 -32.13
N ALA A 200 -10.94 -21.22 -33.13
CA ALA A 200 -12.21 -21.94 -33.23
C ALA A 200 -12.39 -23.07 -32.19
N SER A 201 -11.33 -23.59 -31.58
CA SER A 201 -11.43 -24.78 -30.73
C SER A 201 -11.87 -24.49 -29.29
N SER A 202 -11.95 -23.22 -28.87
CA SER A 202 -12.48 -22.88 -27.54
C SER A 202 -13.27 -21.55 -27.55
N PRO A 203 -14.61 -21.59 -27.40
CA PRO A 203 -15.47 -20.40 -27.43
C PRO A 203 -15.14 -19.37 -26.33
N ARG A 204 -14.41 -19.77 -25.30
CA ARG A 204 -13.97 -18.88 -24.20
C ARG A 204 -12.94 -17.85 -24.66
N TYR A 205 -12.03 -18.19 -25.57
CA TYR A 205 -11.07 -17.23 -26.13
C TYR A 205 -11.76 -16.13 -26.91
N ARG A 206 -12.81 -16.50 -27.66
CA ARG A 206 -13.60 -15.55 -28.43
C ARG A 206 -14.29 -14.54 -27.52
N HIS A 207 -14.88 -15.01 -26.42
CA HIS A 207 -15.44 -14.13 -25.40
C HIS A 207 -14.40 -13.20 -24.76
N LEU A 208 -13.19 -13.69 -24.50
CA LEU A 208 -12.09 -12.89 -23.96
C LEU A 208 -11.66 -11.77 -24.94
N LEU A 209 -11.50 -12.13 -26.22
CA LEU A 209 -11.12 -11.21 -27.29
C LEU A 209 -12.21 -10.16 -27.54
N ASP A 210 -13.48 -10.58 -27.56
CA ASP A 210 -14.61 -9.69 -27.82
C ASP A 210 -14.92 -8.76 -26.64
N ALA A 211 -14.71 -9.22 -25.39
CA ALA A 211 -14.97 -8.41 -24.20
C ALA A 211 -13.82 -7.44 -23.85
N GLY A 212 -12.61 -7.65 -24.39
CA GLY A 212 -11.41 -6.88 -24.01
C GLY A 212 -11.05 -6.99 -22.52
N GLY A 213 -11.47 -8.09 -21.88
CA GLY A 213 -11.37 -8.28 -20.44
C GLY A 213 -10.13 -9.05 -19.99
N SER A 214 -9.95 -9.15 -18.67
CA SER A 214 -9.04 -10.13 -18.06
C SER A 214 -9.84 -11.35 -17.62
N LEU A 215 -9.26 -12.55 -17.78
CA LEU A 215 -9.83 -13.80 -17.30
C LEU A 215 -8.83 -14.44 -16.35
N LEU A 216 -9.29 -14.73 -15.14
CA LEU A 216 -8.48 -15.42 -14.13
C LEU A 216 -8.85 -16.91 -14.17
N LEU A 217 -7.95 -17.74 -14.67
CA LEU A 217 -8.12 -19.19 -14.72
C LEU A 217 -7.57 -19.80 -13.42
N GLN A 218 -8.35 -20.64 -12.74
CA GLN A 218 -7.94 -21.32 -11.51
C GLN A 218 -7.83 -22.84 -11.71
N GLY A 219 -6.73 -23.43 -11.23
CA GLY A 219 -6.64 -24.84 -10.81
C GLY A 219 -6.65 -25.88 -11.93
N GLU A 220 -7.83 -26.39 -12.29
CA GLU A 220 -7.98 -27.52 -13.23
C GLU A 220 -8.07 -27.07 -14.69
N GLU A 221 -8.48 -25.83 -14.95
CA GLU A 221 -8.57 -25.30 -16.33
C GLU A 221 -7.20 -24.93 -16.90
N THR A 222 -6.18 -24.78 -16.05
CA THR A 222 -4.79 -24.65 -16.49
C THR A 222 -4.21 -25.98 -16.95
N SER A 223 -4.81 -27.11 -16.60
CA SER A 223 -4.42 -28.43 -17.10
C SER A 223 -4.69 -28.55 -18.60
N ASP A 224 -5.74 -27.95 -19.16
CA ASP A 224 -5.91 -27.92 -20.62
C ASP A 224 -4.85 -27.06 -21.32
N PHE A 225 -4.27 -26.09 -20.61
CA PHE A 225 -3.10 -25.34 -21.08
C PHE A 225 -1.79 -26.13 -20.92
N LEU A 226 -1.69 -27.04 -19.95
CA LEU A 226 -0.48 -27.80 -19.60
C LEU A 226 -0.46 -29.25 -20.13
N GLN A 227 -1.61 -29.87 -20.41
CA GLN A 227 -1.76 -31.19 -21.03
C GLN A 227 -1.41 -31.16 -22.52
N ILE A 228 -1.21 -29.97 -23.07
CA ILE A 228 -0.62 -29.84 -24.39
C ILE A 228 0.91 -30.07 -24.38
N ASP A 229 1.51 -30.32 -23.21
CA ASP A 229 2.93 -30.65 -23.00
C ASP A 229 3.17 -32.15 -22.65
N SER A 230 2.17 -33.03 -22.79
CA SER A 230 2.30 -34.50 -22.69
C SER A 230 1.88 -35.19 -23.99
#